data_AF-A0A8J7BEW8-F1
#
_entry.id   AF-A0A8J7BEW8-F1
#
_cell.length_a   1.000
_cell.length_b   1.000
_cell.length_c   1.000
_cell.angle_alpha   90.00
_cell.angle_beta   90.00
_cell.angle_gamma   90.00
#
_symmetry.space_group_name_H-M   'P 1'
#
loop_
_entity.id
_entity.type
_entity.pdbx_description
1 polymer ?
#
loop_
_entity_poly.entity_id
_entity_poly.type
_entity_poly.pdbx_seq_one_letter_code
_entity_poly.pdbx_strand_id
1 'polypeptide(L)'
;MSKNAKNQLFEILKNLGCLEEHAAFQKTLLSPPPNSQHSTVVTVIFPDGRAVKGTGKGQRRVDAELIAAQSTINILRNIYPELLVNWDGIYAEAQAGDALIKLGIYLSVSSRTASEKSKELQSLEIDQHLAKVFEQWKAKGDPDLAIWGNNLGEKKKATLVESLLWRRYGKHIMANDAPLQLQSLLKNLQ
;
A
#
# COMPACT_ATOMS: atom_id res chain seq x y z
N MET A 1 11.31 -9.57 19.85
CA MET A 1 10.22 -10.57 19.76
C MET A 1 10.21 -11.13 18.35
N SER A 2 10.47 -12.43 18.17
CA SER A 2 10.33 -13.11 16.88
C SER A 2 8.85 -13.03 16.45
N LYS A 3 8.53 -12.22 15.43
CA LYS A 3 7.16 -12.15 14.88
C LYS A 3 6.85 -13.50 14.24
N ASN A 4 5.95 -14.27 14.84
CA ASN A 4 5.50 -15.54 14.26
C ASN A 4 4.85 -15.31 12.87
N ALA A 5 4.87 -16.33 12.01
CA ALA A 5 4.42 -16.20 10.61
C ALA A 5 2.95 -15.74 10.48
N LYS A 6 2.09 -16.09 11.44
CA LYS A 6 0.69 -15.65 11.45
C LYS A 6 0.57 -14.14 11.64
N ASN A 7 1.30 -13.57 12.60
CA ASN A 7 1.33 -12.13 12.83
C ASN A 7 1.93 -11.41 11.62
N GLN A 8 2.95 -11.97 10.96
CA GLN A 8 3.50 -11.38 9.74
C GLN A 8 2.47 -11.34 8.60
N LEU A 9 1.68 -12.40 8.44
CA LEU A 9 0.61 -12.44 7.43
C LEU A 9 -0.47 -11.37 7.71
N PHE A 10 -0.88 -11.21 8.96
CA PHE A 10 -1.84 -10.16 9.33
C PHE A 10 -1.29 -8.76 9.16
N GLU A 11 0.00 -8.53 9.42
CA GLU A 11 0.65 -7.24 9.14
C GLU A 11 0.66 -6.91 7.64
N ILE A 12 0.85 -7.91 6.76
CA ILE A 12 0.73 -7.72 5.30
C ILE A 12 -0.69 -7.27 4.94
N LEU A 13 -1.72 -7.97 5.45
CA LEU A 13 -3.12 -7.62 5.20
C LEU A 13 -3.46 -6.23 5.72
N LYS A 14 -3.04 -5.90 6.94
CA LYS A 14 -3.22 -4.57 7.52
C LYS A 14 -2.55 -3.49 6.70
N ASN A 15 -1.35 -3.76 6.15
CA ASN A 15 -0.65 -2.81 5.28
C ASN A 15 -1.37 -2.56 3.97
N LEU A 16 -2.16 -3.52 3.49
CA LEU A 16 -3.08 -3.35 2.37
C LEU A 16 -4.42 -2.72 2.78
N GLY A 17 -4.70 -2.49 4.07
CA GLY A 17 -6.02 -2.01 4.53
C GLY A 17 -7.10 -3.11 4.56
N CYS A 18 -6.69 -4.37 4.60
CA CYS A 18 -7.56 -5.52 4.77
C CYS A 18 -7.73 -5.87 6.25
N LEU A 19 -8.87 -6.46 6.61
CA LEU A 19 -9.14 -6.97 7.94
C LEU A 19 -8.60 -8.40 8.07
N GLU A 20 -8.37 -8.87 9.31
CA GLU A 20 -7.86 -10.23 9.56
C GLU A 20 -8.79 -11.34 9.01
N GLU A 21 -10.10 -11.08 8.95
CA GLU A 21 -11.11 -11.98 8.38
C GLU A 21 -10.89 -12.30 6.89
N HIS A 22 -10.08 -11.50 6.18
CA HIS A 22 -9.68 -11.80 4.81
C HIS A 22 -8.76 -13.03 4.72
N ALA A 23 -8.23 -13.52 5.85
CA ALA A 23 -7.51 -14.78 5.96
C ALA A 23 -8.31 -15.83 6.74
N ALA A 24 -8.91 -16.78 6.03
CA ALA A 24 -9.64 -17.89 6.62
C ALA A 24 -8.70 -19.08 6.93
N PHE A 25 -8.65 -19.47 8.20
CA PHE A 25 -7.86 -20.63 8.68
C PHE A 25 -8.80 -21.84 8.89
N GLN A 26 -8.82 -22.76 7.93
CA GLN A 26 -9.55 -24.02 8.02
C GLN A 26 -8.67 -25.10 8.62
N LYS A 27 -9.15 -25.76 9.68
CA LYS A 27 -8.35 -26.69 10.49
C LYS A 27 -8.99 -28.07 10.48
N THR A 28 -8.17 -29.09 10.31
CA THR A 28 -8.62 -30.49 10.23
C THR A 28 -7.73 -31.35 11.11
N LEU A 29 -8.35 -32.20 11.94
CA LEU A 29 -7.64 -33.28 12.63
C LEU A 29 -7.52 -34.45 11.65
N LEU A 30 -6.30 -34.81 11.27
CA LEU A 30 -6.01 -35.91 10.35
C LEU A 30 -5.94 -37.26 11.07
N SER A 31 -5.49 -37.28 12.32
CA SER A 31 -5.35 -38.50 13.12
C SER A 31 -5.64 -38.21 14.59
N PRO A 32 -6.42 -39.05 15.29
CA PRO A 32 -6.72 -38.87 16.70
C PRO A 32 -5.53 -39.29 17.60
N PRO A 33 -5.58 -38.98 18.92
CA PRO A 33 -4.56 -39.38 19.88
C PRO A 33 -4.31 -40.91 19.88
N PRO A 34 -3.10 -41.38 20.24
CA PRO A 34 -1.99 -40.60 20.82
C PRO A 34 -1.12 -39.87 19.77
N ASN A 35 -1.18 -40.25 18.49
CA ASN A 35 -0.40 -39.66 17.41
C ASN A 35 -1.20 -38.61 16.65
N SER A 36 -1.61 -37.56 17.37
CA SER A 36 -2.41 -36.49 16.79
C SER A 36 -1.66 -35.79 15.65
N GLN A 37 -2.31 -35.69 14.49
CA GLN A 37 -1.81 -34.91 13.37
C GLN A 37 -2.87 -33.90 12.94
N HIS A 38 -2.46 -32.65 12.76
CA HIS A 38 -3.32 -31.57 12.33
C HIS A 38 -2.88 -31.06 10.96
N SER A 39 -3.87 -30.68 10.15
CA SER A 39 -3.69 -29.93 8.92
C SER A 39 -4.39 -28.58 9.06
N THR A 40 -3.77 -27.54 8.50
CA THR A 40 -4.39 -26.23 8.36
C THR A 40 -4.23 -25.74 6.93
N VAL A 41 -5.31 -25.19 6.40
CA VAL A 41 -5.36 -24.50 5.13
C VAL A 41 -5.68 -23.03 5.41
N VAL A 42 -4.85 -22.14 4.92
CA VAL A 42 -5.08 -20.68 4.97
C VAL A 42 -5.48 -20.22 3.59
N THR A 43 -6.65 -19.61 3.48
CA THR A 43 -7.11 -18.97 2.24
C THR A 43 -7.20 -17.47 2.48
N VAL A 44 -6.48 -16.70 1.67
CA VAL A 44 -6.52 -15.24 1.68
C VAL A 44 -7.20 -14.77 0.41
N ILE A 45 -8.24 -13.92 0.53
CA ILE A 45 -8.90 -13.28 -0.61
C ILE A 45 -8.57 -11.78 -0.57
N PHE A 46 -7.95 -11.28 -1.62
CA PHE A 46 -7.55 -9.87 -1.75
C PHE A 46 -8.68 -9.01 -2.34
N PRO A 47 -8.65 -7.68 -2.12
CA PRO A 47 -9.69 -6.76 -2.58
C PRO A 47 -9.93 -6.77 -4.10
N ASP A 48 -8.91 -7.11 -4.88
CA ASP A 48 -8.98 -7.24 -6.34
C ASP A 48 -9.46 -8.62 -6.82
N GLY A 49 -9.91 -9.48 -5.89
CA GLY A 49 -10.45 -10.80 -6.18
C GLY A 49 -9.42 -11.93 -6.25
N ARG A 50 -8.11 -11.64 -6.17
CA ARG A 50 -7.10 -12.70 -6.15
C ARG A 50 -7.20 -13.53 -4.88
N ALA A 51 -6.98 -14.83 -4.99
CA ALA A 51 -6.99 -15.75 -3.86
C ALA A 51 -5.67 -16.49 -3.73
N VAL A 52 -5.11 -16.52 -2.51
CA VAL A 52 -3.87 -17.23 -2.18
C VAL A 52 -4.14 -18.29 -1.13
N LYS A 53 -3.64 -19.50 -1.36
CA LYS A 53 -3.87 -20.65 -0.47
C LYS A 53 -2.56 -21.27 0.00
N GLY A 54 -2.30 -21.22 1.30
CA GLY A 54 -1.18 -21.90 1.95
C GLY A 54 -1.66 -23.10 2.76
N THR A 55 -0.79 -24.11 2.91
CA THR A 55 -1.12 -25.33 3.67
C THR A 55 0.00 -25.67 4.64
N GLY A 56 -0.36 -26.23 5.80
CA GLY A 56 0.60 -26.66 6.80
C GLY A 56 0.10 -27.87 7.58
N LYS A 57 1.03 -28.72 8.00
CA LYS A 57 0.77 -29.89 8.84
C LYS A 57 1.66 -29.86 10.07
N GLY A 58 1.15 -30.32 11.21
CA GLY A 58 1.90 -30.34 12.47
C GLY A 58 1.28 -31.26 13.51
N GLN A 59 2.06 -31.63 14.53
CA GLN A 59 1.58 -32.45 15.64
C GLN A 59 0.63 -31.69 16.57
N ARG A 60 0.79 -30.37 16.67
CA ARG A 60 -0.17 -29.49 17.35
C ARG A 60 -0.90 -28.63 16.32
N ARG A 61 -2.14 -28.24 16.65
CA ARG A 61 -2.93 -27.32 15.84
C ARG A 61 -2.19 -26.02 15.51
N VAL A 62 -1.51 -25.44 16.51
CA VAL A 62 -0.78 -24.18 16.36
C VAL A 62 0.40 -24.31 15.39
N ASP A 63 1.08 -25.46 15.38
CA ASP A 63 2.21 -25.69 14.47
C ASP A 63 1.72 -25.75 13.01
N ALA A 64 0.61 -26.45 12.76
CA ALA A 64 -0.03 -26.49 11.45
C ALA A 64 -0.46 -25.09 10.96
N GLU A 65 -1.02 -24.26 11.85
CA GLU A 65 -1.40 -22.87 11.54
C GLU A 65 -0.18 -22.01 11.16
N LEU A 66 0.93 -22.11 11.90
CA LEU A 66 2.14 -21.33 11.63
C LEU A 66 2.80 -21.75 10.32
N ILE A 67 2.85 -23.05 10.03
CA ILE A 67 3.40 -23.56 8.77
C ILE A 67 2.52 -23.13 7.59
N ALA A 68 1.20 -23.20 7.73
CA ALA A 68 0.28 -22.75 6.68
C ALA A 68 0.42 -21.24 6.41
N ALA A 69 0.53 -20.42 7.45
CA ALA A 69 0.78 -18.99 7.30
C ALA A 69 2.13 -18.69 6.62
N GLN A 70 3.19 -19.42 6.98
CA GLN A 70 4.50 -19.28 6.34
C GLN A 70 4.45 -19.70 4.85
N SER A 71 3.72 -20.78 4.54
CA SER A 71 3.47 -21.20 3.16
C SER A 71 2.77 -20.11 2.36
N THR A 72 1.74 -19.47 2.93
CA THR A 72 1.05 -18.32 2.30
C THR A 72 2.01 -17.17 2.04
N ILE A 73 2.83 -16.79 3.02
CA ILE A 73 3.83 -15.71 2.88
C ILE A 73 4.84 -16.01 1.78
N ASN A 74 5.30 -17.26 1.68
CA ASN A 74 6.23 -17.67 0.63
C ASN A 74 5.59 -17.55 -0.76
N ILE A 75 4.31 -17.91 -0.90
CA ILE A 75 3.56 -17.71 -2.15
C ILE A 75 3.47 -16.22 -2.49
N LEU A 76 3.14 -15.36 -1.52
CA LEU A 76 3.08 -13.92 -1.74
C LEU A 76 4.43 -13.37 -2.21
N ARG A 77 5.53 -13.76 -1.57
CA ARG A 77 6.89 -13.31 -1.96
C ARG A 77 7.29 -13.73 -3.37
N ASN A 78 6.92 -14.93 -3.78
CA ASN A 78 7.42 -15.51 -5.03
C ASN A 78 6.50 -15.24 -6.22
N ILE A 79 5.19 -15.07 -5.98
CA ILE A 79 4.18 -15.00 -7.05
C ILE A 79 3.53 -13.61 -7.11
N TYR A 80 3.34 -12.94 -5.97
CA TYR A 80 2.63 -11.66 -5.88
C TYR A 80 3.41 -10.61 -5.07
N PRO A 81 4.67 -10.29 -5.45
CA PRO A 81 5.51 -9.35 -4.70
C PRO A 81 4.89 -7.96 -4.56
N GLU A 82 4.04 -7.53 -5.49
CA GLU A 82 3.29 -6.27 -5.44
C GLU A 82 2.29 -6.20 -4.28
N LEU A 83 1.87 -7.33 -3.71
CA LEU A 83 1.06 -7.38 -2.49
C LEU A 83 1.90 -7.16 -1.22
N LEU A 84 3.23 -7.18 -1.35
CA LEU A 84 4.16 -6.84 -0.27
C LEU A 84 4.47 -5.34 -0.34
N VAL A 85 3.58 -4.57 0.28
CA VAL A 85 3.64 -3.10 0.23
C VAL A 85 4.92 -2.57 0.89
N ASN A 86 5.72 -1.84 0.11
CA ASN A 86 6.83 -1.02 0.60
C ASN A 86 6.36 0.41 0.87
N TRP A 87 5.94 0.68 2.10
CA TRP A 87 5.47 2.01 2.51
C TRP A 87 6.55 3.09 2.45
N ASP A 88 7.82 2.75 2.69
CA ASP A 88 8.91 3.73 2.65
C ASP A 88 9.15 4.22 1.21
N GLY A 89 9.10 3.29 0.24
CA GLY A 89 9.18 3.63 -1.17
C GLY A 89 7.98 4.47 -1.65
N ILE A 90 6.77 4.09 -1.24
CA ILE A 90 5.54 4.85 -1.54
C ILE A 90 5.62 6.26 -0.94
N TYR A 91 6.12 6.39 0.29
CA TYR A 91 6.28 7.69 0.94
C TYR A 91 7.28 8.58 0.20
N ALA A 92 8.40 8.03 -0.25
CA ALA A 92 9.37 8.79 -1.04
C ALA A 92 8.76 9.34 -2.34
N GLU A 93 7.97 8.54 -3.05
CA GLU A 93 7.22 8.99 -4.23
C GLU A 93 6.13 10.01 -3.88
N ALA A 94 5.46 9.84 -2.74
CA ALA A 94 4.47 10.78 -2.25
C ALA A 94 5.05 12.17 -2.00
N GLN A 95 6.27 12.27 -1.45
CA GLN A 95 6.95 13.56 -1.31
C GLN A 95 7.17 14.27 -2.66
N ALA A 96 7.48 13.51 -3.71
CA ALA A 96 7.58 14.07 -5.06
C ALA A 96 6.20 14.48 -5.62
N GLY A 97 5.16 13.71 -5.30
CA GLY A 97 3.77 14.03 -5.65
C GLY A 97 3.24 15.30 -4.97
N ASP A 98 3.50 15.46 -3.68
CA ASP A 98 3.22 16.68 -2.91
C ASP A 98 3.92 17.90 -3.54
N ALA A 99 5.19 17.77 -3.93
CA ALA A 99 5.89 18.83 -4.67
C ALA A 99 5.22 19.15 -6.02
N LEU A 100 4.65 18.17 -6.73
CA LEU A 100 3.86 18.41 -7.94
C LEU A 100 2.57 19.18 -7.67
N ILE A 101 1.87 18.86 -6.58
CA ILE A 101 0.65 19.58 -6.19
C ILE A 101 0.98 21.06 -5.99
N LYS A 102 2.03 21.34 -5.20
CA LYS A 102 2.56 22.70 -4.98
C LYS A 102 2.85 23.39 -6.30
N LEU A 103 3.67 22.77 -7.15
CA LEU A 103 4.05 23.33 -8.43
C LEU A 103 2.82 23.62 -9.30
N GLY A 104 1.87 22.70 -9.38
CA GLY A 104 0.64 22.85 -10.14
C GLY A 104 -0.18 24.06 -9.70
N ILE A 105 -0.34 24.28 -8.40
CA ILE A 105 -1.05 25.45 -7.86
C ILE A 105 -0.27 26.73 -8.13
N TYR A 106 1.05 26.73 -7.91
CA TYR A 106 1.87 27.93 -8.15
C TYR A 106 1.97 28.31 -9.63
N LEU A 107 1.85 27.36 -10.54
CA LEU A 107 1.78 27.60 -11.98
C LEU A 107 0.35 27.83 -12.49
N SER A 108 -0.68 27.57 -11.67
CA SER A 108 -2.05 27.79 -12.06
C SER A 108 -2.34 29.27 -12.34
N VAL A 109 -3.13 29.51 -13.38
CA VAL A 109 -3.64 30.83 -13.79
C VAL A 109 -4.92 31.22 -13.03
N SER A 110 -5.55 30.29 -12.30
CA SER A 110 -6.79 30.52 -11.55
C SER A 110 -6.62 31.49 -10.38
N SER A 111 -5.46 31.45 -9.74
CA SER A 111 -5.11 32.25 -8.56
C SER A 111 -4.03 33.28 -8.94
N ARG A 112 -4.29 34.57 -8.75
CA ARG A 112 -3.40 35.64 -9.25
C ARG A 112 -2.32 36.02 -8.25
N THR A 113 -2.58 35.82 -6.97
CA THR A 113 -1.67 36.19 -5.89
C THR A 113 -1.08 34.97 -5.18
N ALA A 114 0.10 35.13 -4.59
CA ALA A 114 0.72 34.09 -3.76
C ALA A 114 -0.15 33.71 -2.54
N SER A 115 -0.92 34.67 -2.01
CA SER A 115 -1.82 34.44 -0.87
C SER A 115 -3.01 33.55 -1.24
N GLU A 116 -3.64 33.78 -2.39
CA GLU A 116 -4.71 32.92 -2.91
C GLU A 116 -4.19 31.50 -3.18
N LYS A 117 -3.02 31.39 -3.82
CA LYS A 117 -2.35 30.10 -4.07
C LYS A 117 -2.05 29.34 -2.78
N SER A 118 -1.58 30.02 -1.74
CA SER A 118 -1.32 29.39 -0.44
C SER A 118 -2.60 28.88 0.24
N LYS A 119 -3.71 29.62 0.15
CA LYS A 119 -5.01 29.17 0.67
C LYS A 119 -5.56 27.97 -0.10
N GLU A 120 -5.43 27.99 -1.42
CA GLU A 120 -5.81 26.87 -2.29
C GLU A 120 -5.00 25.62 -1.94
N LEU A 121 -3.68 25.76 -1.81
CA LEU A 121 -2.76 24.71 -1.39
C LEU A 121 -3.17 24.08 -0.06
N GLN A 122 -3.44 24.91 0.95
CA GLN A 122 -3.91 24.43 2.25
C GLN A 122 -5.21 23.63 2.16
N SER A 123 -6.09 23.89 1.19
CA SER A 123 -7.34 23.12 1.05
C SER A 123 -7.16 21.80 0.33
N LEU A 124 -6.14 21.69 -0.54
CA LEU A 124 -5.88 20.52 -1.37
C LEU A 124 -4.88 19.53 -0.73
N GLU A 125 -3.96 20.00 0.11
CA GLU A 125 -2.93 19.16 0.75
C GLU A 125 -3.35 18.55 2.09
N ILE A 126 -4.53 18.88 2.60
CA ILE A 126 -5.01 18.26 3.84
C ILE A 126 -5.25 16.76 3.59
N ASP A 127 -4.67 15.91 4.44
CA ASP A 127 -4.82 14.44 4.39
C ASP A 127 -6.28 14.00 4.18
N GLN A 128 -7.23 14.69 4.82
CA GLN A 128 -8.66 14.43 4.68
C GLN A 128 -9.18 14.66 3.24
N HIS A 129 -8.71 15.71 2.56
CA HIS A 129 -9.06 15.96 1.17
C HIS A 129 -8.50 14.87 0.26
N LEU A 130 -7.20 14.56 0.38
CA LEU A 130 -6.55 13.53 -0.41
C LEU A 130 -7.13 12.13 -0.13
N ALA A 131 -7.52 11.83 1.12
CA ALA A 131 -8.24 10.62 1.44
C ALA A 131 -9.60 10.53 0.74
N LYS A 132 -10.33 11.64 0.57
CA LYS A 132 -11.55 11.65 -0.26
C LYS A 132 -11.25 11.41 -1.74
N VAL A 133 -10.16 11.97 -2.26
CA VAL A 133 -9.71 11.70 -3.65
C VAL A 133 -9.42 10.22 -3.85
N PHE A 134 -8.73 9.58 -2.89
CA PHE A 134 -8.51 8.13 -2.88
C PHE A 134 -9.83 7.37 -3.01
N GLU A 135 -10.82 7.66 -2.15
CA GLU A 135 -12.11 6.97 -2.19
C GLU A 135 -12.83 7.17 -3.52
N GLN A 136 -12.80 8.39 -4.06
CA GLN A 136 -13.41 8.70 -5.35
C GLN A 136 -12.75 7.93 -6.50
N TRP A 137 -11.42 7.86 -6.54
CA TRP A 137 -10.69 7.10 -7.56
C TRP A 137 -10.96 5.61 -7.44
N LYS A 138 -10.95 5.08 -6.21
CA LYS A 138 -11.27 3.68 -5.95
C LYS A 138 -12.69 3.32 -6.38
N ALA A 139 -13.67 4.15 -6.05
CA ALA A 139 -15.07 3.97 -6.45
C ALA A 139 -15.27 4.02 -7.98
N LYS A 140 -14.41 4.77 -8.69
CA LYS A 140 -14.38 4.82 -10.15
C LYS A 140 -13.64 3.62 -10.79
N GLY A 141 -13.12 2.69 -10.00
CA GLY A 141 -12.43 1.50 -10.50
C GLY A 141 -10.99 1.76 -10.93
N ASP A 142 -10.30 2.72 -10.29
CA ASP A 142 -8.89 2.98 -10.57
C ASP A 142 -8.05 1.71 -10.36
N PRO A 143 -7.34 1.22 -11.41
CA PRO A 143 -6.63 -0.06 -11.36
C PRO A 143 -5.45 -0.05 -10.37
N ASP A 144 -4.80 1.10 -10.16
CA ASP A 144 -3.70 1.21 -9.19
C ASP A 144 -4.20 1.13 -7.74
N LEU A 145 -5.51 1.35 -7.55
CA LEU A 145 -6.17 1.30 -6.26
C LEU A 145 -6.91 -0.03 -5.98
N ALA A 146 -6.98 -0.93 -6.96
CA ALA A 146 -7.74 -2.18 -6.87
C ALA A 146 -7.25 -3.09 -5.74
N ILE A 147 -5.93 -3.17 -5.53
CA ILE A 147 -5.30 -4.08 -4.55
C ILE A 147 -5.51 -3.66 -3.08
N TRP A 148 -5.90 -2.40 -2.85
CA TRP A 148 -6.00 -1.82 -1.51
C TRP A 148 -7.38 -2.09 -0.91
N GLY A 149 -7.45 -2.35 0.38
CA GLY A 149 -8.68 -2.44 1.15
C GLY A 149 -9.16 -1.06 1.61
N ASN A 150 -10.41 -1.02 2.07
CA ASN A 150 -11.06 0.23 2.47
C ASN A 150 -10.60 0.76 3.85
N ASN A 151 -9.96 -0.10 4.66
CA ASN A 151 -9.61 0.20 6.05
C ASN A 151 -8.22 0.85 6.21
N LEU A 152 -7.69 1.48 5.16
CA LEU A 152 -6.51 2.34 5.30
C LEU A 152 -6.86 3.60 6.10
N GLY A 153 -5.95 4.03 6.99
CA GLY A 153 -6.07 5.32 7.66
C GLY A 153 -5.90 6.49 6.68
N GLU A 154 -6.45 7.65 7.03
CA GLU A 154 -6.47 8.85 6.16
C GLU A 154 -5.08 9.21 5.63
N LYS A 155 -4.07 9.26 6.50
CA LYS A 155 -2.68 9.54 6.12
C LYS A 155 -2.15 8.60 5.04
N LYS A 156 -2.43 7.29 5.17
CA LYS A 156 -1.99 6.29 4.18
C LYS A 156 -2.71 6.46 2.83
N LYS A 157 -3.99 6.83 2.86
CA LYS A 157 -4.77 7.15 1.65
C LYS A 157 -4.21 8.39 0.96
N ALA A 158 -3.92 9.44 1.72
CA ALA A 158 -3.30 10.65 1.22
C ALA A 158 -1.94 10.37 0.56
N THR A 159 -1.05 9.66 1.28
CA THR A 159 0.27 9.25 0.77
C THR A 159 0.15 8.47 -0.55
N LEU A 160 -0.84 7.57 -0.67
CA LEU A 160 -1.06 6.83 -1.90
C LEU A 160 -1.47 7.75 -3.05
N VAL A 161 -2.41 8.66 -2.84
CA VAL A 161 -2.83 9.62 -3.89
C VAL A 161 -1.65 10.44 -4.38
N GLU A 162 -0.85 10.99 -3.48
CA GLU A 162 0.35 11.75 -3.84
C GLU A 162 1.34 10.89 -4.65
N SER A 163 1.62 9.66 -4.20
CA SER A 163 2.51 8.76 -4.92
C SER A 163 1.99 8.43 -6.33
N LEU A 164 0.67 8.29 -6.49
CA LEU A 164 0.04 8.03 -7.78
C LEU A 164 0.09 9.25 -8.69
N LEU A 165 -0.07 10.46 -8.15
CA LEU A 165 0.14 11.70 -8.90
C LEU A 165 1.57 11.76 -9.44
N TRP A 166 2.57 11.43 -8.61
CA TRP A 166 3.96 11.37 -9.07
C TRP A 166 4.15 10.35 -10.18
N ARG A 167 3.65 9.12 -10.01
CA ARG A 167 3.79 8.06 -11.02
C ARG A 167 3.14 8.43 -12.35
N ARG A 168 1.99 9.11 -12.31
CA ARG A 168 1.21 9.51 -13.49
C ARG A 168 1.80 10.73 -14.19
N TYR A 169 2.21 11.75 -13.43
CA TYR A 169 2.54 13.06 -13.97
C TYR A 169 4.02 13.43 -13.92
N GLY A 170 4.81 12.79 -13.05
CA GLY A 170 6.23 13.12 -12.85
C GLY A 170 7.07 12.97 -14.11
N LYS A 171 6.73 12.01 -15.00
CA LYS A 171 7.41 11.86 -16.30
C LYS A 171 7.08 12.97 -17.30
N HIS A 172 5.92 13.61 -17.18
CA HIS A 172 5.48 14.65 -18.11
C HIS A 172 6.10 16.02 -17.80
N ILE A 173 6.51 16.25 -16.55
CA ILE A 173 7.04 17.54 -16.10
C ILE A 173 8.58 17.58 -16.05
N MET A 174 9.24 16.43 -16.19
CA MET A 174 10.70 16.33 -16.25
C MET A 174 11.18 16.52 -17.69
N ALA A 175 11.60 17.73 -18.04
CA ALA A 175 12.32 17.99 -19.29
C ALA A 175 13.70 17.31 -19.29
N ASN A 176 14.22 16.94 -20.46
CA ASN A 176 15.50 16.24 -20.58
C ASN A 176 16.68 17.01 -19.96
N ASP A 177 16.61 18.34 -19.95
CA ASP A 177 17.62 19.24 -19.40
C ASP A 177 17.30 19.76 -17.99
N ALA A 178 16.13 19.42 -17.43
CA ALA A 178 15.73 19.84 -16.08
C ALA A 178 16.77 19.49 -15.00
N PRO A 179 17.42 18.31 -15.00
CA PRO A 179 18.46 18.00 -14.01
C PRO A 179 19.66 18.97 -14.07
N LEU A 180 20.08 19.39 -15.27
CA LEU A 180 21.19 20.33 -15.45
C LEU A 180 20.80 21.73 -14.96
N GLN A 181 19.60 22.20 -15.31
CA GLN A 181 19.09 23.50 -14.87
C GLN A 181 18.90 23.55 -13.35
N LEU A 182 18.36 22.48 -12.75
CA LEU A 182 18.21 22.36 -11.31
C LEU A 182 19.56 22.32 -10.59
N GLN A 183 20.56 21.62 -11.14
CA GLN A 183 21.91 21.61 -10.56
C GLN A 183 22.56 23.00 -10.59
N SER A 184 22.33 23.77 -11.66
CA SER A 184 22.76 25.17 -11.75
C SER A 184 22.08 26.04 -10.68
N LEU A 185 20.75 25.92 -10.53
CA LEU A 185 20.00 26.63 -9.50
C LEU A 185 20.51 26.32 -8.09
N LEU A 186 20.71 25.04 -7.75
CA LEU A 186 21.19 24.62 -6.43
C LEU A 186 22.58 25.18 -6.11
N LYS A 187 23.48 25.24 -7.10
CA LYS A 187 24.80 25.87 -6.92
C LYS A 187 24.70 27.36 -6.61
N ASN A 188 23.69 28.06 -7.11
CA ASN A 188 23.47 29.48 -6.83
C ASN A 188 22.81 29.74 -5.46
N LEU A 189 22.35 28.70 -4.76
CA LEU A 189 21.73 28.78 -3.44
C LEU A 189 22.68 28.36 -2.30
N GLN A 190 23.88 27.88 -2.62
CA GLN A 190 24.95 27.50 -1.68
C GLN A 190 25.94 28.64 -1.50
#